data_AF-E4MZ85-F1
#
_entry.id   AF-E4MZ85-F1
#
_cell.length_a   1.000
_cell.length_b   1.000
_cell.length_c   1.000
_cell.angle_alpha   90.00
_cell.angle_beta   90.00
_cell.angle_gamma   90.00
#
_symmetry.space_group_name_H-M   'P 1'
#
loop_
_entity.id
_entity.type
_entity.pdbx_description
1 polymer ?
#
loop_
_entity_poly.entity_id
_entity_poly.type
_entity_poly.pdbx_seq_one_letter_code
_entity_poly.pdbx_strand_id
1 'polypeptide(L)'
;MRCAAALLLVATAVLPAVVELASPAPSTAIGPPPGPDRAAPPVVRPDLRAPGAPSVDLRLTGDATNRITLVLLGDGYTAAQQPLFREQADRAWRALLEIEPFRTYQGFFNIRRVDVVSPVAGIAESENAGKSTATPLGMRFWCEGTARLLCADEEATARWAGQGEGPQYLIALANSTEYGGAGGTGVTTLAGGSPDAGRIIQHEIGHTVGTLGDEYDSAPNDPDYPNLSELDAEQMLREKTKWWHWLGAESPDGGGVVGAYRSANGLYRPTADSVMRTLGGAYNLPSREAIVEQLYRRVKPTDPPEPAPGDVGGRPKLHVRPLALTGARQLRIDWTLDGKPVDAGSADGTWLDTGALALEPGGRHTVTATVRDTTDWVRDEAFRAQYMTRAVSWTLTG
;
A
#
# COMPACT_ATOMS: atom_id res chain seq x y z
N MET A 1 80.83 24.96 -6.96
CA MET A 1 79.90 24.11 -6.18
C MET A 1 79.22 24.96 -5.12
N ARG A 2 77.90 24.70 -4.88
CA ARG A 2 76.97 25.37 -3.92
C ARG A 2 76.42 26.71 -4.44
N CYS A 3 75.35 26.77 -5.25
CA CYS A 3 73.99 26.21 -5.16
C CYS A 3 73.13 26.94 -4.10
N ALA A 4 72.20 27.74 -4.62
CA ALA A 4 71.19 28.52 -3.91
C ALA A 4 70.01 27.64 -3.49
N ALA A 5 69.38 27.94 -2.36
CA ALA A 5 68.07 27.42 -2.02
C ALA A 5 67.23 28.52 -1.37
N ALA A 6 66.12 28.83 -2.03
CA ALA A 6 65.10 29.78 -1.64
C ALA A 6 64.24 29.21 -0.51
N LEU A 7 63.86 30.09 0.42
CA LEU A 7 62.84 29.82 1.43
C LEU A 7 61.45 29.73 0.74
N LEU A 8 60.84 28.55 0.77
CA LEU A 8 59.40 28.37 0.55
C LEU A 8 58.71 28.24 1.90
N LEU A 9 57.81 29.19 2.21
CA LEU A 9 56.83 29.06 3.28
C LEU A 9 55.72 28.10 2.83
N VAL A 10 55.67 26.91 3.42
CA VAL A 10 54.55 25.98 3.26
C VAL A 10 53.57 26.24 4.41
N ALA A 11 52.42 26.81 4.09
CA ALA A 11 51.27 26.87 4.98
C ALA A 11 50.62 25.48 5.05
N THR A 12 50.72 24.82 6.21
CA THR A 12 50.00 23.58 6.50
C THR A 12 48.54 23.89 6.80
N ALA A 13 47.67 23.73 5.81
CA ALA A 13 46.23 23.66 6.03
C ALA A 13 45.89 22.30 6.67
N VAL A 14 45.47 22.32 7.93
CA VAL A 14 44.89 21.16 8.62
C VAL A 14 43.46 20.98 8.09
N LEU A 15 43.24 19.95 7.27
CA LEU A 15 41.90 19.48 6.92
C LEU A 15 41.30 18.79 8.14
N PRO A 16 40.02 19.03 8.51
CA PRO A 16 39.37 18.23 9.52
C PRO A 16 39.14 16.82 8.94
N ALA A 17 39.60 15.80 9.66
CA ALA A 17 39.25 14.42 9.38
C ALA A 17 37.74 14.26 9.54
N VAL A 18 37.03 14.12 8.43
CA VAL A 18 35.65 13.63 8.42
C VAL A 18 35.74 12.17 8.83
N VAL A 19 35.29 11.87 10.05
CA VAL A 19 35.02 10.51 10.48
C VAL A 19 33.81 10.04 9.67
N GLU A 20 34.08 9.35 8.57
CA GLU A 20 33.08 8.60 7.83
C GLU A 20 32.65 7.43 8.73
N LEU A 21 31.56 7.62 9.47
CA LEU A 21 30.86 6.51 10.13
C LEU A 21 30.35 5.60 9.01
N ALA A 22 31.11 4.54 8.73
CA ALA A 22 30.69 3.49 7.84
C ALA A 22 29.34 2.93 8.33
N SER A 23 28.27 3.23 7.59
CA SER A 23 26.99 2.56 7.76
C SER A 23 27.22 1.04 7.63
N PRO A 24 26.70 0.21 8.53
CA PRO A 24 26.76 -1.23 8.35
C PRO A 24 26.07 -1.62 7.03
N ALA A 25 26.65 -2.56 6.31
CA ALA A 25 26.10 -3.06 5.06
C ALA A 25 24.66 -3.57 5.26
N PRO A 26 23.72 -3.32 4.32
CA PRO A 26 22.40 -3.91 4.37
C PRO A 26 22.53 -5.45 4.37
N SER A 27 21.81 -6.13 5.26
CA SER A 27 21.69 -7.60 5.18
C SER A 27 20.86 -7.96 3.94
N THR A 28 21.52 -8.56 2.95
CA THR A 28 21.00 -8.79 1.59
C THR A 28 20.44 -10.20 1.35
N ALA A 29 20.08 -10.96 2.38
CA ALA A 29 19.55 -12.31 2.20
C ALA A 29 18.37 -12.61 3.13
N ILE A 30 17.17 -12.59 2.55
CA ILE A 30 16.00 -13.30 3.07
C ILE A 30 16.32 -14.79 2.96
N GLY A 31 16.35 -15.49 4.10
CA GLY A 31 16.69 -16.92 4.14
C GLY A 31 15.60 -17.80 3.52
N PRO A 32 15.92 -19.04 3.13
CA PRO A 32 15.00 -19.90 2.38
C PRO A 32 13.88 -20.46 3.27
N PRO A 33 12.60 -20.40 2.86
CA PRO A 33 11.55 -21.30 3.36
C PRO A 33 11.46 -22.57 2.48
N PRO A 34 11.17 -23.75 3.05
CA PRO A 34 10.79 -24.93 2.26
C PRO A 34 9.26 -25.09 2.16
N GLY A 35 8.79 -25.45 0.97
CA GLY A 35 7.49 -26.11 0.72
C GLY A 35 6.35 -25.19 0.26
N PRO A 36 5.51 -25.62 -0.70
CA PRO A 36 4.49 -24.77 -1.30
C PRO A 36 3.26 -24.71 -0.37
N ASP A 37 2.56 -23.58 -0.31
CA ASP A 37 1.17 -23.63 -0.74
C ASP A 37 0.54 -22.25 -0.90
N ARG A 38 -0.38 -22.24 -1.86
CA ARG A 38 -1.21 -21.14 -2.35
C ARG A 38 -1.72 -20.22 -1.26
N ALA A 39 -1.67 -18.91 -1.57
CA ALA A 39 -2.68 -17.98 -1.10
C ALA A 39 -4.06 -18.48 -1.57
N ALA A 40 -4.81 -19.13 -0.69
CA ALA A 40 -6.21 -19.40 -0.95
C ALA A 40 -6.92 -18.05 -1.14
N PRO A 41 -7.81 -17.89 -2.14
CA PRO A 41 -8.62 -16.70 -2.26
C PRO A 41 -9.35 -16.45 -0.93
N PRO A 42 -9.58 -15.19 -0.52
CA PRO A 42 -10.21 -14.89 0.76
C PRO A 42 -11.52 -15.65 0.85
N VAL A 43 -11.55 -16.66 1.71
CA VAL A 43 -12.80 -17.35 2.05
C VAL A 43 -13.62 -16.30 2.80
N VAL A 44 -14.79 -15.96 2.26
CA VAL A 44 -15.78 -15.17 2.98
C VAL A 44 -16.22 -15.98 4.20
N ARG A 45 -15.56 -15.76 5.33
CA ARG A 45 -15.89 -16.36 6.62
C ARG A 45 -16.90 -15.48 7.34
N PRO A 46 -17.73 -16.05 8.23
CA PRO A 46 -18.64 -15.27 9.06
C PRO A 46 -17.87 -14.19 9.84
N ASP A 47 -18.47 -13.01 9.99
CA ASP A 47 -17.91 -11.94 10.80
C ASP A 47 -17.97 -12.34 12.29
N LEU A 48 -16.80 -12.60 12.90
CA LEU A 48 -16.65 -13.08 14.28
C LEU A 48 -16.36 -11.94 15.29
N ARG A 49 -16.56 -10.68 14.91
CA ARG A 49 -16.08 -9.50 15.66
C ARG A 49 -16.98 -9.14 16.85
N ALA A 50 -16.38 -8.97 18.04
CA ALA A 50 -17.02 -8.52 19.29
C ALA A 50 -16.81 -6.99 19.49
N PRO A 51 -17.37 -6.33 20.54
CA PRO A 51 -17.01 -4.95 20.87
C PRO A 51 -15.49 -4.88 21.11
N GLY A 52 -14.78 -4.16 20.23
CA GLY A 52 -13.32 -4.14 20.18
C GLY A 52 -12.67 -3.52 21.42
N ALA A 53 -11.34 -3.66 21.52
CA ALA A 53 -10.56 -2.86 22.47
C ALA A 53 -10.73 -1.36 22.19
N PRO A 54 -10.42 -0.48 23.16
CA PRO A 54 -10.30 0.95 22.91
C PRO A 54 -9.42 1.21 21.68
N SER A 55 -10.02 1.82 20.66
CA SER A 55 -9.35 2.17 19.42
C SER A 55 -9.20 3.68 19.27
N VAL A 56 -8.14 4.11 18.62
CA VAL A 56 -7.87 5.52 18.29
C VAL A 56 -7.70 5.64 16.79
N ASP A 57 -8.50 6.51 16.17
CA ASP A 57 -8.27 6.89 14.77
C ASP A 57 -7.07 7.84 14.73
N LEU A 58 -5.95 7.36 14.18
CA LEU A 58 -4.71 8.13 14.04
C LEU A 58 -4.78 9.09 12.86
N ARG A 59 -5.53 8.72 11.82
CA ARG A 59 -5.74 9.54 10.62
C ARG A 59 -7.05 9.15 9.95
N LEU A 60 -7.89 10.16 9.68
CA LEU A 60 -9.10 10.02 8.88
C LEU A 60 -8.96 10.87 7.61
N THR A 61 -9.10 10.24 6.45
CA THR A 61 -9.05 10.89 5.13
C THR A 61 -10.41 10.95 4.44
N GLY A 62 -11.42 10.31 5.03
CA GLY A 62 -12.80 10.32 4.58
C GLY A 62 -13.65 9.27 5.28
N ASP A 63 -14.88 9.13 4.81
CA ASP A 63 -15.84 8.15 5.29
C ASP A 63 -15.32 6.71 5.08
N ALA A 64 -15.44 5.87 6.10
CA ALA A 64 -14.89 4.51 6.07
C ALA A 64 -15.55 3.64 4.98
N THR A 65 -16.78 3.94 4.55
CA THR A 65 -17.46 3.23 3.45
C THR A 65 -16.78 3.44 2.09
N ASN A 66 -15.92 4.45 1.96
CA ASN A 66 -15.14 4.73 0.76
C ASN A 66 -13.64 4.93 1.05
N ARG A 67 -13.14 4.32 2.13
CA ARG A 67 -11.72 4.27 2.50
C ARG A 67 -11.35 2.87 2.96
N ILE A 68 -10.09 2.50 2.77
CA ILE A 68 -9.52 1.28 3.36
C ILE A 68 -9.00 1.65 4.76
N THR A 69 -9.42 0.95 5.80
CA THR A 69 -8.88 1.19 7.15
C THR A 69 -7.73 0.24 7.43
N LEU A 70 -6.53 0.79 7.66
CA LEU A 70 -5.40 0.04 8.21
C LEU A 70 -5.55 0.01 9.73
N VAL A 71 -5.79 -1.17 10.29
CA VAL A 71 -5.99 -1.38 11.73
C VAL A 71 -4.71 -1.96 12.32
N LEU A 72 -3.99 -1.17 13.12
CA LEU A 72 -2.76 -1.58 13.78
C LEU A 72 -3.05 -2.08 15.19
N LEU A 73 -2.65 -3.31 15.50
CA LEU A 73 -2.80 -3.95 16.81
C LEU A 73 -1.43 -4.36 17.35
N GLY A 74 -1.22 -4.25 18.67
CA GLY A 74 0.02 -4.67 19.31
C GLY A 74 -0.16 -6.00 20.03
N ASP A 75 0.85 -6.87 19.99
CA ASP A 75 0.91 -8.09 20.83
C ASP A 75 2.21 -8.15 21.64
N GLY A 76 2.14 -8.67 22.86
CA GLY A 76 3.29 -8.72 23.77
C GLY A 76 3.65 -7.36 24.41
N TYR A 77 2.84 -6.32 24.25
CA TYR A 77 3.02 -5.03 24.94
C TYR A 77 2.20 -4.97 26.22
N THR A 78 2.87 -4.98 27.37
CA THR A 78 2.20 -4.79 28.67
C THR A 78 1.61 -3.39 28.81
N ALA A 79 0.80 -3.15 29.86
CA ALA A 79 0.23 -1.83 30.14
C ALA A 79 1.30 -0.71 30.22
N ALA A 80 2.46 -1.02 30.82
CA ALA A 80 3.59 -0.09 30.92
C ALA A 80 4.30 0.16 29.58
N GLN A 81 4.16 -0.75 28.61
CA GLN A 81 4.79 -0.69 27.29
C GLN A 81 3.85 -0.17 26.20
N GLN A 82 2.61 0.20 26.53
CA GLN A 82 1.71 0.82 25.56
C GLN A 82 2.30 2.09 24.90
N PRO A 83 3.03 2.98 25.60
CA PRO A 83 3.72 4.08 24.92
C PRO A 83 4.69 3.62 23.81
N LEU A 84 5.41 2.52 24.03
CA LEU A 84 6.32 1.94 23.04
C LEU A 84 5.55 1.40 21.82
N PHE A 85 4.46 0.65 22.05
CA PHE A 85 3.60 0.17 20.97
C PHE A 85 3.09 1.34 20.11
N ARG A 86 2.62 2.41 20.74
CA ARG A 86 2.09 3.58 20.03
C ARG A 86 3.15 4.20 19.12
N GLU A 87 4.37 4.36 19.64
CA GLU A 87 5.51 4.87 18.87
C GLU A 87 5.84 3.97 17.67
N GLN A 88 5.88 2.66 17.89
CA GLN A 88 6.18 1.67 16.85
C GLN A 88 5.10 1.58 15.79
N ALA A 89 3.82 1.59 16.19
CA ALA A 89 2.69 1.67 15.27
C ALA A 89 2.78 2.94 14.42
N ASP A 90 3.11 4.07 15.05
CA ASP A 90 3.29 5.36 14.38
C ASP A 90 4.42 5.35 13.35
N ARG A 91 5.54 4.68 13.65
CA ARG A 91 6.62 4.48 12.68
C ARG A 91 6.19 3.57 11.54
N ALA A 92 5.49 2.47 11.83
CA ALA A 92 5.09 1.49 10.83
C ALA A 92 4.13 2.07 9.79
N TRP A 93 3.03 2.70 10.21
CA TRP A 93 2.07 3.24 9.25
C TRP A 93 2.66 4.43 8.47
N ARG A 94 3.50 5.27 9.09
CA ARG A 94 4.18 6.35 8.36
C ARG A 94 5.15 5.79 7.31
N ALA A 95 5.97 4.80 7.66
CA ALA A 95 6.89 4.17 6.71
C ALA A 95 6.15 3.57 5.51
N LEU A 96 5.02 2.90 5.73
CA LEU A 96 4.16 2.40 4.65
C LEU A 96 3.72 3.52 3.69
N LEU A 97 3.32 4.66 4.24
CA LEU A 97 2.83 5.76 3.41
C LEU A 97 3.96 6.54 2.70
N GLU A 98 5.23 6.21 2.91
CA GLU A 98 6.36 6.82 2.18
C GLU A 98 6.74 6.09 0.89
N ILE A 99 6.19 4.90 0.63
CA ILE A 99 6.50 4.11 -0.58
C ILE A 99 5.36 4.19 -1.61
N GLU A 100 5.70 4.24 -2.90
CA GLU A 100 4.69 4.17 -3.97
C GLU A 100 4.15 2.75 -4.18
N PRO A 101 2.84 2.55 -4.42
CA PRO A 101 1.84 3.59 -4.68
C PRO A 101 1.16 4.14 -3.41
N PHE A 102 1.40 3.55 -2.23
CA PHE A 102 0.75 3.97 -0.98
C PHE A 102 0.96 5.46 -0.67
N ARG A 103 2.10 6.03 -1.05
CA ARG A 103 2.42 7.46 -0.93
C ARG A 103 1.53 8.36 -1.77
N THR A 104 1.29 8.04 -3.03
CA THR A 104 0.35 8.83 -3.85
C THR A 104 -1.09 8.63 -3.39
N TYR A 105 -1.46 7.41 -3.02
CA TYR A 105 -2.83 7.04 -2.66
C TYR A 105 -3.14 7.13 -1.16
N GLN A 106 -2.35 7.86 -0.36
CA GLN A 106 -2.58 7.96 1.09
C GLN A 106 -3.98 8.45 1.46
N GLY A 107 -4.61 9.25 0.60
CA GLY A 107 -5.98 9.74 0.77
C GLY A 107 -7.05 8.64 0.69
N PHE A 108 -6.68 7.41 0.33
CA PHE A 108 -7.57 6.26 0.22
C PHE A 108 -7.64 5.47 1.53
N PHE A 109 -6.81 5.83 2.52
CA PHE A 109 -6.67 5.09 3.76
C PHE A 109 -7.09 5.89 4.98
N ASN A 110 -7.83 5.22 5.87
CA ASN A 110 -7.94 5.61 7.27
C ASN A 110 -6.94 4.77 8.09
N ILE A 111 -6.40 5.33 9.16
CA ILE A 111 -5.45 4.65 10.04
C ILE A 111 -6.07 4.58 11.43
N ARG A 112 -6.22 3.36 11.94
CA ARG A 112 -6.74 3.07 13.28
C ARG A 112 -5.73 2.27 14.07
N ARG A 113 -5.59 2.58 15.35
CA ARG A 113 -4.79 1.80 16.29
C ARG A 113 -5.70 1.19 17.35
N VAL A 114 -5.43 -0.04 17.73
CA VAL A 114 -6.12 -0.75 18.82
C VAL A 114 -5.10 -1.09 19.90
N ASP A 115 -5.26 -0.48 21.07
CA ASP A 115 -4.34 -0.63 22.21
C ASP A 115 -4.67 -1.94 22.96
N VAL A 116 -4.16 -3.05 22.45
CA VAL A 116 -4.32 -4.37 23.08
C VAL A 116 -3.27 -4.53 24.18
N VAL A 117 -3.71 -4.70 25.43
CA VAL A 117 -2.83 -4.86 26.59
C VAL A 117 -2.52 -6.34 26.79
N SER A 118 -1.25 -6.70 26.63
CA SER A 118 -0.76 -8.06 26.90
C SER A 118 -0.47 -8.28 28.39
N PRO A 119 -0.79 -9.45 28.97
CA PRO A 119 -0.42 -9.77 30.35
C PRO A 119 1.07 -10.11 30.50
N VAL A 120 1.76 -10.37 29.39
CA VAL A 120 3.19 -10.69 29.35
C VAL A 120 3.92 -9.77 28.37
N ALA A 121 5.19 -9.47 28.65
CA ALA A 121 6.06 -8.73 27.76
C ALA A 121 6.71 -9.67 26.74
N GLY A 122 6.75 -9.26 25.47
CA GLY A 122 7.34 -10.03 24.39
C GLY A 122 6.43 -11.10 23.81
N ILE A 123 6.96 -11.85 22.85
CA ILE A 123 6.30 -12.98 22.18
C ILE A 123 7.21 -14.22 22.22
N ALA A 124 6.74 -15.37 21.73
CA ALA A 124 7.60 -16.54 21.56
C ALA A 124 8.53 -16.37 20.35
N GLU A 125 9.84 -16.50 20.60
CA GLU A 125 10.89 -16.28 19.60
C GLU A 125 11.73 -17.53 19.29
N SER A 126 11.48 -18.67 19.95
CA SER A 126 12.23 -19.91 19.73
C SER A 126 11.34 -21.04 19.21
N GLU A 127 11.93 -21.94 18.43
CA GLU A 127 11.26 -23.09 17.80
C GLU A 127 10.50 -23.98 18.80
N ASN A 128 11.01 -24.06 20.04
CA ASN A 128 10.47 -24.90 21.12
C ASN A 128 9.76 -24.10 22.22
N ALA A 129 9.63 -22.77 22.10
CA ALA A 129 8.77 -22.02 23.00
C ALA A 129 7.34 -22.55 22.81
N GLY A 130 6.78 -23.17 23.85
CA GLY A 130 5.50 -23.87 23.78
C GLY A 130 4.46 -23.04 23.02
N LYS A 131 3.68 -23.70 22.14
CA LYS A 131 2.73 -23.11 21.18
C LYS A 131 1.69 -22.14 21.77
N SER A 132 1.65 -21.95 23.09
CA SER A 132 0.83 -20.96 23.76
C SER A 132 1.69 -19.77 24.14
N THR A 133 1.65 -18.72 23.33
CA THR A 133 2.03 -17.39 23.81
C THR A 133 0.86 -16.87 24.61
N ALA A 134 1.08 -16.52 25.88
CA ALA A 134 0.06 -15.94 26.75
C ALA A 134 -0.38 -14.52 26.29
N THR A 135 -0.15 -14.18 25.02
CA THR A 135 -0.35 -12.87 24.43
C THR A 135 -1.70 -12.82 23.71
N PRO A 136 -2.43 -11.70 23.76
CA PRO A 136 -3.79 -11.62 23.23
C PRO A 136 -4.00 -11.98 21.75
N LEU A 137 -2.98 -11.74 20.90
CA LEU A 137 -3.04 -12.07 19.47
C LEU A 137 -2.29 -13.36 19.13
N GLY A 138 -1.75 -14.09 20.12
CA GLY A 138 -1.06 -15.35 19.90
C GLY A 138 0.18 -15.26 19.01
N MET A 139 0.81 -14.08 18.93
CA MET A 139 1.93 -13.85 18.01
C MET A 139 3.16 -14.67 18.40
N ARG A 140 3.85 -15.24 17.41
CA ARG A 140 5.08 -16.03 17.60
C ARG A 140 5.89 -16.16 16.31
N PHE A 141 7.20 -16.33 16.46
CA PHE A 141 8.10 -16.74 15.39
C PHE A 141 8.09 -18.26 15.16
N TRP A 142 8.93 -18.74 14.24
CA TRP A 142 9.10 -20.16 13.92
C TRP A 142 7.82 -20.83 13.42
N CYS A 143 6.93 -20.04 12.82
CA CYS A 143 5.79 -20.60 12.14
C CYS A 143 6.24 -21.52 11.01
N GLU A 144 5.61 -22.70 10.95
CA GLU A 144 5.91 -23.71 9.92
C GLU A 144 7.39 -24.10 9.85
N GLY A 145 8.11 -23.97 10.97
CA GLY A 145 9.55 -24.25 11.03
C GLY A 145 10.45 -23.14 10.45
N THR A 146 9.87 -22.00 10.04
CA THR A 146 10.61 -20.88 9.47
C THR A 146 10.90 -19.82 10.52
N ALA A 147 12.17 -19.66 10.88
CA ALA A 147 12.62 -18.80 11.99
C ALA A 147 12.06 -17.38 11.97
N ARG A 148 12.00 -16.75 10.80
CA ARG A 148 11.59 -15.34 10.62
C ARG A 148 10.11 -15.18 10.33
N LEU A 149 9.37 -16.28 10.17
CA LEU A 149 7.94 -16.23 9.87
C LEU A 149 7.18 -15.94 11.16
N LEU A 150 6.52 -14.78 11.19
CA LEU A 150 5.79 -14.27 12.33
C LEU A 150 4.28 -14.45 12.11
N CYS A 151 3.63 -15.31 12.91
CA CYS A 151 2.18 -15.47 12.82
C CYS A 151 1.46 -14.64 13.87
N ALA A 152 0.16 -14.43 13.65
CA ALA A 152 -0.83 -14.06 14.64
C ALA A 152 -2.02 -15.03 14.56
N ASP A 153 -2.81 -15.10 15.62
CA ASP A 153 -4.15 -15.70 15.57
C ASP A 153 -5.08 -14.73 14.84
N GLU A 154 -5.48 -15.09 13.61
CA GLU A 154 -6.33 -14.24 12.77
C GLU A 154 -7.70 -13.97 13.40
N GLU A 155 -8.28 -14.95 14.09
CA GLU A 155 -9.59 -14.81 14.71
C GLU A 155 -9.50 -13.88 15.92
N ALA A 156 -8.47 -14.04 16.76
CA ALA A 156 -8.21 -13.13 17.85
C ALA A 156 -7.96 -11.71 17.35
N THR A 157 -7.14 -11.56 16.30
CA THR A 157 -6.83 -10.26 15.71
C THR A 157 -8.07 -9.58 15.17
N ALA A 158 -8.93 -10.30 14.43
CA ALA A 158 -10.20 -9.78 13.95
C ALA A 158 -11.14 -9.40 15.11
N ARG A 159 -11.27 -10.23 16.14
CA ARG A 159 -12.09 -9.92 17.34
C ARG A 159 -11.65 -8.63 18.02
N TRP A 160 -10.35 -8.43 18.21
CA TRP A 160 -9.81 -7.21 18.82
C TRP A 160 -9.95 -5.98 17.93
N ALA A 161 -9.76 -6.14 16.61
CA ALA A 161 -9.90 -5.08 15.63
C ALA A 161 -11.33 -4.48 15.61
N GLY A 162 -12.33 -5.32 15.89
CA GLY A 162 -13.73 -4.94 15.87
C GLY A 162 -14.26 -4.69 14.47
N GLN A 163 -15.58 -4.48 14.37
CA GLN A 163 -16.24 -4.18 13.09
C GLN A 163 -15.81 -2.82 12.53
N GLY A 164 -15.94 -2.66 11.21
CA GLY A 164 -15.74 -1.39 10.52
C GLY A 164 -16.77 -1.23 9.41
N GLU A 165 -17.07 0.02 9.05
CA GLU A 165 -18.07 0.36 8.03
C GLU A 165 -17.57 0.16 6.58
N GLY A 166 -16.30 -0.21 6.41
CA GLY A 166 -15.68 -0.46 5.11
C GLY A 166 -14.53 -1.47 5.17
N PRO A 167 -13.78 -1.62 4.06
CA PRO A 167 -12.70 -2.60 3.97
C PRO A 167 -11.59 -2.33 5.00
N GLN A 168 -11.08 -3.38 5.62
CA GLN A 168 -10.01 -3.30 6.61
C GLN A 168 -8.85 -4.22 6.27
N TYR A 169 -7.63 -3.76 6.54
CA TYR A 169 -6.44 -4.59 6.62
C TYR A 169 -5.92 -4.58 8.05
N LEU A 170 -5.71 -5.77 8.61
CA LEU A 170 -5.24 -5.94 9.97
C LEU A 170 -3.71 -6.06 9.97
N ILE A 171 -3.05 -5.24 10.77
CA ILE A 171 -1.59 -5.20 10.89
C ILE A 171 -1.23 -5.44 12.37
N ALA A 172 -0.65 -6.60 12.68
CA ALA A 172 -0.26 -6.97 14.04
C ALA A 172 1.24 -6.76 14.27
N LEU A 173 1.59 -5.91 15.24
CA LEU A 173 2.95 -5.61 15.63
C LEU A 173 3.33 -6.48 16.84
N ALA A 174 4.37 -7.29 16.72
CA ALA A 174 4.93 -8.01 17.87
C ALA A 174 5.89 -7.12 18.66
N ASN A 175 5.83 -7.18 19.99
CA ASN A 175 6.84 -6.60 20.87
C ASN A 175 8.13 -7.44 20.82
N SER A 176 8.89 -7.26 19.74
CA SER A 176 10.15 -7.94 19.50
C SER A 176 11.08 -7.05 18.69
N THR A 177 12.38 -7.18 18.93
CA THR A 177 13.44 -6.56 18.11
C THR A 177 13.96 -7.49 17.01
N GLU A 178 13.55 -8.76 17.03
CA GLU A 178 13.96 -9.74 16.04
C GLU A 178 13.46 -9.36 14.64
N TYR A 179 14.20 -9.77 13.62
CA TYR A 179 13.76 -9.59 12.24
C TYR A 179 12.67 -10.61 11.89
N GLY A 180 11.50 -10.12 11.48
CA GLY A 180 10.52 -10.93 10.76
C GLY A 180 9.14 -10.31 10.69
N GLY A 181 8.32 -10.96 9.87
CA GLY A 181 7.01 -10.52 9.42
C GLY A 181 6.37 -11.59 8.55
N ALA A 182 5.13 -11.32 8.15
CA ALA A 182 4.38 -12.12 7.19
C ALA A 182 3.27 -11.28 6.59
N GLY A 183 2.89 -11.58 5.35
CA GLY A 183 1.80 -10.94 4.64
C GLY A 183 0.97 -11.92 3.84
N GLY A 184 -0.05 -11.43 3.13
CA GLY A 184 -0.84 -12.22 2.17
C GLY A 184 -1.97 -13.05 2.79
N THR A 185 -1.92 -13.31 4.09
CA THR A 185 -2.99 -13.93 4.88
C THR A 185 -3.73 -12.87 5.70
N GLY A 186 -4.83 -13.22 6.38
CA GLY A 186 -5.81 -12.28 6.93
C GLY A 186 -5.25 -11.22 7.89
N VAL A 187 -4.01 -11.38 8.36
CA VAL A 187 -3.27 -10.42 9.18
C VAL A 187 -1.86 -10.24 8.62
N THR A 188 -1.48 -9.00 8.30
CA THR A 188 -0.08 -8.62 8.08
C THR A 188 0.63 -8.53 9.42
N THR A 189 1.80 -9.15 9.57
CA THR A 189 2.56 -9.12 10.82
C THR A 189 3.92 -8.47 10.63
N LEU A 190 4.45 -7.86 11.69
CA LEU A 190 5.82 -7.37 11.76
C LEU A 190 6.32 -7.34 13.20
N ALA A 191 7.63 -7.48 13.40
CA ALA A 191 8.28 -7.15 14.66
C ALA A 191 8.42 -5.63 14.80
N GLY A 192 7.65 -5.01 15.70
CA GLY A 192 7.57 -3.54 15.83
C GLY A 192 8.87 -2.88 16.33
N GLY A 193 9.69 -3.63 17.06
CA GLY A 193 11.00 -3.17 17.58
C GLY A 193 12.17 -3.42 16.63
N SER A 194 11.96 -4.11 15.51
CA SER A 194 13.03 -4.35 14.53
C SER A 194 13.50 -3.02 13.92
N PRO A 195 14.82 -2.81 13.75
CA PRO A 195 15.33 -1.67 12.99
C PRO A 195 14.79 -1.59 11.56
N ASP A 196 14.42 -2.74 10.97
CA ASP A 196 13.87 -2.85 9.62
C ASP A 196 12.33 -2.88 9.60
N ALA A 197 11.64 -2.64 10.73
CA ALA A 197 10.17 -2.73 10.82
C ALA A 197 9.44 -1.94 9.71
N GLY A 198 9.96 -0.75 9.36
CA GLY A 198 9.43 0.07 8.27
C GLY A 198 9.58 -0.57 6.89
N ARG A 199 10.68 -1.30 6.63
CA ARG A 199 10.89 -2.02 5.36
C ARG A 199 10.11 -3.33 5.33
N ILE A 200 10.02 -4.02 6.45
CA ILE A 200 9.22 -5.25 6.59
C ILE A 200 7.77 -4.92 6.24
N ILE A 201 7.14 -3.91 6.85
CA ILE A 201 5.75 -3.58 6.49
C ILE A 201 5.57 -3.19 5.03
N GLN A 202 6.54 -2.51 4.43
CA GLN A 202 6.52 -2.19 3.00
C GLN A 202 6.58 -3.44 2.13
N HIS A 203 7.22 -4.53 2.56
CA HIS A 203 7.21 -5.81 1.87
C HIS A 203 5.91 -6.59 2.13
N GLU A 204 5.55 -6.81 3.41
CA GLU A 204 4.43 -7.67 3.79
C GLU A 204 3.06 -7.14 3.33
N ILE A 205 2.91 -5.82 3.27
CA ILE A 205 1.69 -5.20 2.74
C ILE A 205 1.53 -5.47 1.24
N GLY A 206 2.63 -5.73 0.51
CA GLY A 206 2.63 -6.06 -0.91
C GLY A 206 1.89 -7.37 -1.16
N HIS A 207 2.19 -8.40 -0.36
CA HIS A 207 1.42 -9.65 -0.35
C HIS A 207 -0.06 -9.40 -0.02
N THR A 208 -0.32 -8.60 1.02
CA THR A 208 -1.68 -8.42 1.57
C THR A 208 -2.60 -7.60 0.66
N VAL A 209 -2.08 -6.52 0.09
CA VAL A 209 -2.85 -5.60 -0.75
C VAL A 209 -2.74 -5.97 -2.21
N GLY A 210 -1.52 -6.11 -2.72
CA GLY A 210 -1.25 -6.35 -4.13
C GLY A 210 -1.34 -7.81 -4.56
N THR A 211 -1.57 -8.74 -3.62
CA THR A 211 -1.50 -10.19 -3.87
C THR A 211 -0.19 -10.53 -4.56
N LEU A 212 0.92 -9.94 -4.12
CA LEU A 212 2.24 -10.14 -4.74
C LEU A 212 2.89 -11.42 -4.20
N GLY A 213 3.74 -12.03 -5.00
CA GLY A 213 4.60 -13.14 -4.61
C GLY A 213 6.02 -12.66 -4.31
N ASP A 214 6.76 -13.48 -3.59
CA ASP A 214 8.17 -13.23 -3.29
C ASP A 214 9.07 -13.40 -4.51
N GLU A 215 9.96 -12.45 -4.72
CA GLU A 215 10.87 -12.40 -5.89
C GLU A 215 12.30 -12.86 -5.56
N TYR A 216 12.57 -13.27 -4.32
CA TYR A 216 13.87 -13.80 -3.90
C TYR A 216 14.14 -15.20 -4.45
N ASP A 217 15.42 -15.53 -4.64
CA ASP A 217 15.84 -16.75 -5.34
C ASP A 217 15.45 -18.05 -4.60
N SER A 218 15.27 -17.97 -3.28
CA SER A 218 14.82 -19.07 -2.44
C SER A 218 13.30 -19.15 -2.25
N ALA A 219 12.51 -18.32 -2.95
CA ALA A 219 11.06 -18.32 -2.79
C ALA A 219 10.45 -19.61 -3.35
N PRO A 220 9.29 -20.07 -2.80
CA PRO A 220 8.55 -21.16 -3.40
C PRO A 220 8.29 -20.92 -4.89
N ASN A 221 8.32 -21.99 -5.68
CA ASN A 221 7.95 -21.91 -7.08
C ASN A 221 6.42 -21.89 -7.21
N ASP A 222 5.84 -20.70 -7.04
CA ASP A 222 4.43 -20.42 -7.24
C ASP A 222 4.26 -19.28 -8.27
N PRO A 223 3.89 -19.58 -9.51
CA PRO A 223 3.76 -18.59 -10.56
C PRO A 223 2.42 -17.86 -10.57
N ASP A 224 1.45 -18.16 -9.68
CA ASP A 224 0.10 -17.63 -9.81
C ASP A 224 0.03 -16.12 -9.51
N TYR A 225 1.00 -15.58 -8.78
CA TYR A 225 1.12 -14.16 -8.45
C TYR A 225 1.30 -13.25 -9.67
N PRO A 226 0.80 -11.99 -9.63
CA PRO A 226 0.85 -11.06 -10.77
C PRO A 226 2.28 -10.61 -11.13
N ASN A 227 3.21 -10.66 -10.17
CA ASN A 227 4.63 -10.33 -10.36
C ASN A 227 5.54 -11.56 -10.55
N LEU A 228 4.98 -12.77 -10.68
CA LEU A 228 5.75 -13.99 -10.93
C LEU A 228 5.21 -14.75 -12.15
N SER A 229 6.08 -15.49 -12.83
CA SER A 229 5.70 -16.23 -14.04
C SER A 229 6.66 -17.38 -14.37
N GLU A 230 6.14 -18.47 -14.92
CA GLU A 230 6.94 -19.50 -15.59
C GLU A 230 7.31 -19.13 -17.03
N LEU A 231 6.56 -18.21 -17.64
CA LEU A 231 6.73 -17.75 -19.01
C LEU A 231 7.84 -16.71 -19.11
N ASP A 232 8.65 -16.79 -20.16
CA ASP A 232 9.60 -15.73 -20.52
C ASP A 232 8.90 -14.52 -21.16
N ALA A 233 9.68 -13.46 -21.44
CA ALA A 233 9.17 -12.23 -22.02
C ALA A 233 8.52 -12.43 -23.40
N GLU A 234 9.06 -13.31 -24.25
CA GLU A 234 8.50 -13.53 -25.58
C GLU A 234 7.18 -14.30 -25.51
N GLN A 235 7.08 -15.29 -24.63
CA GLN A 235 5.86 -16.03 -24.34
C GLN A 235 4.76 -15.09 -23.81
N MET A 236 5.08 -14.24 -22.84
CA MET A 236 4.13 -13.24 -22.32
C MET A 236 3.62 -12.31 -23.42
N LEU A 237 4.50 -11.82 -24.30
CA LEU A 237 4.10 -10.96 -25.43
C LEU A 237 3.16 -11.68 -26.41
N ARG A 238 3.47 -12.94 -26.74
CA ARG A 238 2.65 -13.74 -27.66
C ARG A 238 1.27 -14.05 -27.07
N GLU A 239 1.24 -14.41 -25.79
CA GLU A 239 0.02 -14.87 -25.09
C GLU A 239 -0.78 -13.72 -24.47
N LYS A 240 -0.20 -12.52 -24.39
CA LYS A 240 -0.77 -11.34 -23.72
C LYS A 240 -1.21 -11.63 -22.27
N THR A 241 -0.31 -12.25 -21.52
CA THR A 241 -0.54 -12.64 -20.12
C THR A 241 0.50 -12.00 -19.19
N LYS A 242 0.24 -12.05 -17.88
CA LYS A 242 1.09 -11.46 -16.84
C LYS A 242 1.35 -9.98 -17.11
N TRP A 243 2.60 -9.54 -17.10
CA TRP A 243 2.97 -8.14 -17.30
C TRP A 243 3.43 -7.83 -18.73
N TRP A 244 2.93 -8.56 -19.73
CA TRP A 244 3.31 -8.39 -21.13
C TRP A 244 3.28 -6.93 -21.60
N HIS A 245 2.28 -6.16 -21.15
CA HIS A 245 2.09 -4.76 -21.51
C HIS A 245 3.09 -3.82 -20.83
N TRP A 246 3.85 -4.29 -19.83
CA TRP A 246 4.94 -3.55 -19.19
C TRP A 246 6.31 -3.87 -19.75
N LEU A 247 6.48 -4.95 -20.52
CA LEU A 247 7.80 -5.33 -21.04
C LEU A 247 8.45 -4.18 -21.83
N GLY A 248 9.69 -3.86 -21.47
CA GLY A 248 10.47 -2.74 -22.03
C GLY A 248 10.23 -1.38 -21.36
N ALA A 249 9.31 -1.26 -20.40
CA ALA A 249 9.09 0.00 -19.67
C ALA A 249 10.22 0.27 -18.67
N GLU A 250 10.72 1.50 -18.63
CA GLU A 250 11.70 1.96 -17.63
C GLU A 250 10.96 2.39 -16.35
N SER A 251 11.38 1.89 -15.19
CA SER A 251 10.83 2.33 -13.90
C SER A 251 11.32 3.73 -13.54
N PRO A 252 10.42 4.71 -13.30
CA PRO A 252 10.80 6.11 -13.09
C PRO A 252 11.53 6.39 -11.76
N ASP A 253 11.59 5.40 -10.87
CA ASP A 253 12.22 5.42 -9.56
C ASP A 253 13.57 4.68 -9.51
N GLY A 254 14.11 4.32 -10.67
CA GLY A 254 15.39 3.61 -10.75
C GLY A 254 15.29 2.10 -10.53
N GLY A 255 14.08 1.52 -10.53
CA GLY A 255 13.86 0.06 -10.52
C GLY A 255 14.33 -0.68 -11.80
N GLY A 256 14.79 0.07 -12.82
CA GLY A 256 15.29 -0.44 -14.09
C GLY A 256 14.20 -0.78 -15.11
N VAL A 257 14.61 -1.44 -16.19
CA VAL A 257 13.72 -1.88 -17.27
C VAL A 257 12.91 -3.10 -16.82
N VAL A 258 11.60 -3.08 -17.10
CA VAL A 258 10.74 -4.25 -16.94
C VAL A 258 11.05 -5.26 -18.05
N GLY A 259 11.42 -6.48 -17.64
CA GLY A 259 11.70 -7.61 -18.50
C GLY A 259 11.16 -8.90 -17.89
N ALA A 260 11.87 -10.01 -18.11
CA ALA A 260 11.63 -11.27 -17.43
C ALA A 260 12.96 -11.79 -16.90
N TYR A 261 13.26 -11.49 -15.63
CA TYR A 261 14.51 -11.83 -14.97
C TYR A 261 14.37 -13.17 -14.27
N ARG A 262 15.19 -14.16 -14.64
CA ARG A 262 15.12 -15.50 -14.06
C ARG A 262 15.63 -15.49 -12.61
N SER A 263 14.88 -16.11 -11.71
CA SER A 263 15.26 -16.41 -10.33
C SER A 263 15.73 -17.86 -10.20
N ALA A 264 16.49 -18.18 -9.15
CA ALA A 264 17.05 -19.54 -8.98
C ALA A 264 15.97 -20.62 -8.76
N ASN A 265 14.81 -20.25 -8.22
CA ASN A 265 13.64 -21.12 -8.06
C ASN A 265 12.94 -21.49 -9.38
N GLY A 266 13.39 -20.95 -10.52
CA GLY A 266 12.88 -21.27 -11.84
C GLY A 266 11.81 -20.32 -12.37
N LEU A 267 11.35 -19.33 -11.58
CA LEU A 267 10.40 -18.32 -12.02
C LEU A 267 11.08 -17.08 -12.61
N TYR A 268 10.30 -16.27 -13.32
CA TYR A 268 10.65 -14.95 -13.79
C TYR A 268 10.01 -13.88 -12.90
N ARG A 269 10.74 -12.78 -12.70
CA ARG A 269 10.28 -11.55 -12.05
C ARG A 269 10.43 -10.35 -12.99
N PRO A 270 9.74 -9.22 -12.75
CA PRO A 270 9.66 -8.14 -13.72
C PRO A 270 10.93 -7.30 -13.83
N THR A 271 11.67 -7.11 -12.74
CA THR A 271 12.87 -6.26 -12.69
C THR A 271 14.03 -7.00 -12.03
N ALA A 272 15.25 -6.47 -12.17
CA ALA A 272 16.43 -7.06 -11.54
C ALA A 272 16.28 -7.13 -10.01
N ASP A 273 15.68 -6.10 -9.41
CA ASP A 273 15.37 -6.02 -7.98
C ASP A 273 14.04 -5.27 -7.75
N SER A 274 13.44 -5.49 -6.59
CA SER A 274 12.24 -4.78 -6.12
C SER A 274 12.07 -5.01 -4.61
N VAL A 275 11.12 -4.29 -3.99
CA VAL A 275 10.74 -4.50 -2.58
C VAL A 275 10.29 -5.94 -2.30
N MET A 276 9.77 -6.67 -3.30
CA MET A 276 9.39 -8.07 -3.15
C MET A 276 10.58 -9.04 -3.23
N ARG A 277 11.79 -8.54 -3.53
CA ARG A 277 13.03 -9.33 -3.58
C ARG A 277 13.99 -8.97 -2.46
N THR A 278 14.28 -7.68 -2.31
CA THR A 278 15.20 -7.14 -1.32
C THR A 278 14.47 -6.06 -0.54
N LEU A 279 14.59 -6.07 0.79
CA LEU A 279 13.97 -5.03 1.60
C LEU A 279 14.52 -3.64 1.26
N GLY A 280 13.61 -2.68 1.12
CA GLY A 280 13.92 -1.33 0.66
C GLY A 280 13.87 -1.20 -0.86
N GLY A 281 13.91 0.04 -1.35
CA GLY A 281 13.72 0.33 -2.77
C GLY A 281 12.25 0.58 -3.12
N ALA A 282 11.84 0.18 -4.32
CA ALA A 282 10.51 0.43 -4.84
C ALA A 282 9.83 -0.84 -5.36
N TYR A 283 8.51 -0.83 -5.40
CA TYR A 283 7.74 -1.83 -6.15
C TYR A 283 7.97 -1.62 -7.65
N ASN A 284 8.25 -2.72 -8.36
CA ASN A 284 8.28 -2.71 -9.81
C ASN A 284 6.91 -2.34 -10.40
N LEU A 285 6.89 -1.91 -11.66
CA LEU A 285 5.68 -1.39 -12.30
C LEU A 285 4.51 -2.39 -12.31
N PRO A 286 4.70 -3.69 -12.59
CA PRO A 286 3.61 -4.67 -12.47
C PRO A 286 3.07 -4.84 -11.05
N SER A 287 3.96 -4.83 -10.05
CA SER A 287 3.56 -4.87 -8.63
C SER A 287 2.76 -3.63 -8.24
N ARG A 288 3.17 -2.46 -8.74
CA ARG A 288 2.47 -1.19 -8.50
C ARG A 288 1.08 -1.19 -9.12
N GLU A 289 0.96 -1.66 -10.37
CA GLU A 289 -0.34 -1.83 -11.02
C GLU A 289 -1.26 -2.74 -10.20
N ALA A 290 -0.78 -3.92 -9.82
CA ALA A 290 -1.54 -4.87 -9.02
C ALA A 290 -2.02 -4.26 -7.69
N ILE A 291 -1.17 -3.50 -6.99
CA ILE A 291 -1.58 -2.78 -5.78
C ILE A 291 -2.68 -1.75 -6.09
N VAL A 292 -2.48 -0.87 -7.08
CA VAL A 292 -3.45 0.19 -7.43
C VAL A 292 -4.79 -0.42 -7.83
N GLU A 293 -4.81 -1.50 -8.61
CA GLU A 293 -6.04 -2.21 -8.93
C GLU A 293 -6.77 -2.69 -7.68
N GLN A 294 -6.04 -3.27 -6.71
CA GLN A 294 -6.63 -3.77 -5.48
C GLN A 294 -7.18 -2.63 -4.60
N LEU A 295 -6.60 -1.44 -4.65
CA LEU A 295 -7.17 -0.25 -4.02
C LEU A 295 -8.51 0.12 -4.68
N TYR A 296 -8.56 0.22 -6.01
CA TYR A 296 -9.78 0.60 -6.74
C TYR A 296 -10.89 -0.46 -6.76
N ARG A 297 -10.56 -1.72 -6.48
CA ARG A 297 -11.58 -2.75 -6.19
C ARG A 297 -12.30 -2.50 -4.87
N ARG A 298 -11.73 -1.68 -3.97
CA ARG A 298 -12.21 -1.43 -2.61
C ARG A 298 -12.74 -0.02 -2.38
N VAL A 299 -12.30 0.96 -3.17
CA VAL A 299 -12.74 2.36 -3.08
C VAL A 299 -13.21 2.89 -4.43
N LYS A 300 -14.07 3.90 -4.39
CA LYS A 300 -14.56 4.63 -5.57
C LYS A 300 -13.75 5.92 -5.76
N PRO A 301 -13.51 6.36 -7.00
CA PRO A 301 -12.76 7.60 -7.29
C PRO A 301 -13.34 8.89 -6.70
N THR A 302 -14.61 8.91 -6.31
CA THR A 302 -15.26 10.09 -5.70
C THR A 302 -16.12 9.66 -4.54
N ASP A 303 -16.12 10.48 -3.49
CA ASP A 303 -17.11 10.41 -2.41
C ASP A 303 -18.49 10.86 -2.93
N PRO A 304 -19.59 10.61 -2.18
CA PRO A 304 -20.92 11.02 -2.58
C PRO A 304 -20.98 12.51 -2.96
N PRO A 305 -21.58 12.83 -4.11
CA PRO A 305 -21.64 14.19 -4.62
C PRO A 305 -22.75 14.98 -3.91
N GLU A 306 -22.77 16.30 -4.11
CA GLU A 306 -23.77 17.19 -3.53
C GLU A 306 -24.33 18.16 -4.57
N PRO A 307 -25.66 18.26 -4.77
CA PRO A 307 -26.69 17.39 -4.20
C PRO A 307 -26.56 15.93 -4.66
N ALA A 308 -27.35 15.05 -4.05
CA ALA A 308 -27.41 13.65 -4.48
C ALA A 308 -27.78 13.55 -5.99
N PRO A 309 -27.29 12.52 -6.71
CA PRO A 309 -27.57 12.35 -8.13
C PRO A 309 -29.07 12.15 -8.39
N GLY A 310 -29.55 12.59 -9.55
CA GLY A 310 -30.97 12.47 -9.95
C GLY A 310 -31.61 13.82 -10.27
N ASP A 311 -32.94 13.88 -10.17
CA ASP A 311 -33.70 15.12 -10.39
C ASP A 311 -33.37 16.13 -9.28
N VAL A 312 -32.91 17.32 -9.68
CA VAL A 312 -32.63 18.42 -8.75
C VAL A 312 -33.44 19.65 -9.11
N GLY A 313 -34.08 20.23 -8.09
CA GLY A 313 -34.91 21.43 -8.24
C GLY A 313 -34.08 22.70 -8.25
N GLY A 314 -34.56 23.70 -9.00
CA GLY A 314 -33.90 25.01 -9.10
C GLY A 314 -32.62 24.95 -9.96
N ARG A 315 -31.65 25.80 -9.61
CA ARG A 315 -30.33 25.87 -10.27
C ARG A 315 -29.20 25.84 -9.23
N PRO A 316 -29.00 24.71 -8.51
CA PRO A 316 -27.95 24.60 -7.50
C PRO A 316 -26.57 24.48 -8.16
N LYS A 317 -25.52 24.76 -7.39
CA LYS A 317 -24.19 24.27 -7.75
C LYS A 317 -24.14 22.76 -7.57
N LEU A 318 -23.55 22.07 -8.53
CA LEU A 318 -23.33 20.63 -8.48
C LEU A 318 -21.88 20.41 -8.06
N HIS A 319 -21.65 19.56 -7.06
CA HIS A 319 -20.34 19.27 -6.49
C HIS A 319 -20.02 17.79 -6.64
N VAL A 320 -18.80 17.50 -7.07
CA VAL A 320 -18.16 16.18 -6.92
C VAL A 320 -17.01 16.27 -5.92
N ARG A 321 -16.70 15.16 -5.28
CA ARG A 321 -15.71 15.09 -4.20
C ARG A 321 -14.69 14.01 -4.53
N PRO A 322 -13.79 14.25 -5.52
CA PRO A 322 -12.77 13.27 -5.88
C PRO A 322 -11.91 12.91 -4.66
N LEU A 323 -11.48 11.65 -4.58
CA LEU A 323 -10.51 11.26 -3.56
C LEU A 323 -9.19 12.00 -3.79
N ALA A 324 -8.56 12.43 -2.69
CA ALA A 324 -7.31 13.16 -2.75
C ALA A 324 -6.14 12.22 -3.08
N LEU A 325 -5.32 12.63 -4.05
CA LEU A 325 -4.00 12.08 -4.29
C LEU A 325 -2.94 13.00 -3.67
N THR A 326 -1.89 12.42 -3.10
CA THR A 326 -0.77 13.18 -2.53
C THR A 326 0.27 13.48 -3.59
N GLY A 327 0.74 14.73 -3.63
CA GLY A 327 1.72 15.21 -4.61
C GLY A 327 1.07 16.02 -5.74
N ALA A 328 1.65 15.98 -6.93
CA ALA A 328 1.21 16.80 -8.07
C ALA A 328 0.07 16.16 -8.89
N ARG A 329 -0.28 14.90 -8.63
CA ARG A 329 -1.37 14.20 -9.33
C ARG A 329 -2.71 14.56 -8.71
N GLN A 330 -3.75 14.62 -9.53
CA GLN A 330 -5.13 14.79 -9.11
C GLN A 330 -6.03 13.96 -10.00
N LEU A 331 -7.18 13.53 -9.47
CA LEU A 331 -8.19 12.87 -10.29
C LEU A 331 -8.77 13.88 -11.28
N ARG A 332 -8.92 13.45 -12.53
CA ARG A 332 -9.47 14.29 -13.58
C ARG A 332 -10.99 14.31 -13.48
N ILE A 333 -11.57 15.50 -13.66
CA ILE A 333 -13.02 15.72 -13.69
C ILE A 333 -13.38 16.30 -15.05
N ASP A 334 -14.30 15.64 -15.76
CA ASP A 334 -14.88 16.16 -17.00
C ASP A 334 -16.39 16.36 -16.80
N TRP A 335 -16.90 17.55 -17.15
CA TRP A 335 -18.33 17.88 -17.08
C TRP A 335 -18.95 17.89 -18.47
N THR A 336 -20.17 17.38 -18.58
CA THR A 336 -20.98 17.42 -19.81
C THR A 336 -22.42 17.85 -19.52
N LEU A 337 -23.02 18.59 -20.45
CA LEU A 337 -24.44 18.93 -20.51
C LEU A 337 -25.02 18.27 -21.77
N ASP A 338 -25.98 17.36 -21.60
CA ASP A 338 -26.59 16.57 -22.68
C ASP A 338 -25.53 15.90 -23.58
N GLY A 339 -24.47 15.39 -22.96
CA GLY A 339 -23.34 14.73 -23.63
C GLY A 339 -22.31 15.67 -24.26
N LYS A 340 -22.52 17.00 -24.24
CA LYS A 340 -21.57 17.98 -24.76
C LYS A 340 -20.67 18.52 -23.62
N PRO A 341 -19.34 18.62 -23.81
CA PRO A 341 -18.46 19.18 -22.79
C PRO A 341 -18.86 20.60 -22.38
N VAL A 342 -18.79 20.88 -21.08
CA VAL A 342 -18.99 22.21 -20.51
C VAL A 342 -17.87 22.53 -19.54
N ASP A 343 -17.53 23.83 -19.44
CA ASP A 343 -16.60 24.30 -18.43
C ASP A 343 -17.30 24.28 -17.05
N ALA A 344 -16.61 23.75 -16.04
CA ALA A 344 -17.10 23.75 -14.68
C ALA A 344 -17.14 25.17 -14.08
N GLY A 345 -16.29 26.08 -14.57
CA GLY A 345 -16.11 27.43 -14.03
C GLY A 345 -15.40 27.46 -12.66
N SER A 346 -15.06 26.30 -12.10
CA SER A 346 -14.25 26.14 -10.89
C SER A 346 -12.79 25.86 -11.24
N ALA A 347 -11.86 26.44 -10.49
CA ALA A 347 -10.42 26.30 -10.78
C ALA A 347 -9.92 24.85 -10.65
N ASP A 348 -10.54 24.05 -9.78
CA ASP A 348 -10.22 22.64 -9.55
C ASP A 348 -11.22 21.68 -10.21
N GLY A 349 -12.24 22.18 -10.91
CA GLY A 349 -13.27 21.38 -11.57
C GLY A 349 -14.23 20.67 -10.62
N THR A 350 -14.16 20.89 -9.30
CA THR A 350 -14.94 20.13 -8.30
C THR A 350 -16.40 20.53 -8.23
N TRP A 351 -16.75 21.69 -8.81
CA TRP A 351 -18.15 22.12 -8.88
C TRP A 351 -18.49 22.81 -10.20
N LEU A 352 -19.76 22.70 -10.58
CA LEU A 352 -20.36 23.36 -11.73
C LEU A 352 -21.53 24.25 -11.31
N ASP A 353 -21.53 25.51 -11.74
CA ASP A 353 -22.63 26.44 -11.50
C ASP A 353 -23.71 26.29 -12.59
N THR A 354 -24.82 25.66 -12.23
CA THR A 354 -25.93 25.44 -13.17
C THR A 354 -26.67 26.73 -13.53
N GLY A 355 -26.50 27.80 -12.74
CA GLY A 355 -27.02 29.14 -13.06
C GLY A 355 -26.38 29.74 -14.32
N ALA A 356 -25.14 29.37 -14.62
CA ALA A 356 -24.42 29.82 -15.81
C ALA A 356 -24.75 29.00 -17.07
N LEU A 357 -25.51 27.90 -16.94
CA LEU A 357 -25.88 27.07 -18.08
C LEU A 357 -27.06 27.67 -18.85
N ALA A 358 -26.92 27.69 -20.18
CA ALA A 358 -28.00 28.00 -21.10
C ALA A 358 -28.89 26.76 -21.29
N LEU A 359 -29.96 26.67 -20.50
CA LEU A 359 -30.95 25.60 -20.54
C LEU A 359 -32.22 26.09 -21.25
N GLU A 360 -32.86 25.22 -22.03
CA GLU A 360 -34.13 25.53 -22.69
C GLU A 360 -35.26 25.58 -21.65
N PRO A 361 -36.06 26.67 -21.58
CA PRO A 361 -37.12 26.79 -20.58
C PRO A 361 -38.10 25.61 -20.60
N GLY A 362 -38.28 24.95 -19.46
CA GLY A 362 -39.12 23.75 -19.33
C GLY A 362 -38.52 22.48 -19.94
N GLY A 363 -37.34 22.56 -20.56
CA GLY A 363 -36.57 21.41 -21.05
C GLY A 363 -35.92 20.64 -19.90
N ARG A 364 -35.79 19.32 -20.08
CA ARG A 364 -35.05 18.45 -19.15
C ARG A 364 -33.64 18.25 -19.69
N HIS A 365 -32.65 18.63 -18.90
CA HIS A 365 -31.23 18.57 -19.27
C HIS A 365 -30.45 17.69 -18.30
N THR A 366 -29.53 16.89 -18.83
CA THR A 366 -28.68 16.02 -18.02
C THR A 366 -27.27 16.59 -17.91
N VAL A 367 -26.87 16.94 -16.69
CA VAL A 367 -25.47 17.27 -16.38
C VAL A 367 -24.79 16.02 -15.85
N THR A 368 -23.64 15.66 -16.41
CA THR A 368 -22.83 14.52 -15.95
C THR A 368 -21.41 14.97 -15.63
N ALA A 369 -20.96 14.66 -14.42
CA ALA A 369 -19.56 14.74 -14.02
C ALA A 369 -18.92 13.35 -14.10
N THR A 370 -17.77 13.24 -14.76
CA THR A 370 -16.97 12.01 -14.80
C THR A 370 -15.66 12.24 -14.07
N VAL A 371 -15.49 11.56 -12.93
CA VAL A 371 -14.25 11.56 -12.14
C VAL A 371 -13.44 10.33 -12.51
N ARG A 372 -12.18 10.50 -12.91
CA ARG A 372 -11.31 9.39 -13.32
C ARG A 372 -9.88 9.56 -12.82
N ASP A 373 -9.24 8.45 -12.45
CA ASP A 373 -7.79 8.41 -12.31
C ASP A 373 -7.14 8.15 -13.67
N THR A 374 -6.22 9.02 -14.04
CA THR A 374 -5.47 8.96 -15.31
C THR A 374 -4.02 8.54 -15.12
N THR A 375 -3.68 7.96 -13.96
CA THR A 375 -2.34 7.42 -13.71
C THR A 375 -1.94 6.45 -14.82
N ASP A 376 -0.67 6.52 -15.18
CA ASP A 376 -0.03 5.60 -16.11
C ASP A 376 0.41 4.30 -15.42
N TRP A 377 0.22 4.19 -14.10
CA TRP A 377 0.52 3.00 -13.31
C TRP A 377 -0.48 1.86 -13.50
N VAL A 378 -1.57 2.09 -14.21
CA VAL A 378 -2.51 1.04 -14.65
C VAL A 378 -2.67 1.16 -16.15
N ARG A 379 -2.36 0.08 -16.89
CA ARG A 379 -2.42 -0.02 -18.35
C ARG A 379 -3.62 -0.83 -18.84
N ASP A 380 -4.31 -1.57 -17.95
CA ASP A 380 -5.58 -2.19 -18.28
C ASP A 380 -6.70 -1.14 -18.40
N GLU A 381 -7.02 -0.77 -19.64
CA GLU A 381 -8.09 0.20 -19.94
C GLU A 381 -9.50 -0.29 -19.58
N ALA A 382 -9.74 -1.60 -19.62
CA ALA A 382 -11.02 -2.16 -19.18
C ALA A 382 -11.18 -2.02 -17.68
N PHE A 383 -10.12 -2.30 -16.91
CA PHE A 383 -10.09 -2.06 -15.47
C PHE A 383 -10.29 -0.58 -15.14
N ARG A 384 -9.58 0.33 -15.85
CA ARG A 384 -9.70 1.78 -15.63
C ARG A 384 -11.10 2.30 -15.89
N ALA A 385 -11.76 1.82 -16.94
CA ALA A 385 -13.13 2.18 -17.25
C ALA A 385 -14.11 1.67 -16.18
N GLN A 386 -13.87 0.47 -15.64
CA GLN A 386 -14.77 -0.17 -14.68
C GLN A 386 -14.62 0.35 -13.24
N TYR A 387 -13.38 0.52 -12.76
CA TYR A 387 -13.09 0.76 -11.34
C TYR A 387 -12.47 2.13 -11.07
N MET A 388 -11.70 2.67 -12.02
CA MET A 388 -10.98 3.95 -11.85
C MET A 388 -11.74 5.14 -12.44
N THR A 389 -12.95 4.93 -12.94
CA THR A 389 -13.82 5.95 -13.51
C THR A 389 -15.20 5.90 -12.87
N ARG A 390 -15.73 7.06 -12.45
CA ARG A 390 -17.08 7.19 -11.90
C ARG A 390 -17.80 8.36 -12.55
N ALA A 391 -18.93 8.07 -13.19
CA ALA A 391 -19.87 9.08 -13.67
C ALA A 391 -20.99 9.30 -12.64
N VAL A 392 -21.36 10.57 -12.47
CA VAL A 392 -22.48 11.04 -11.67
C VAL A 392 -23.32 11.96 -12.54
N SER A 393 -24.64 11.77 -12.53
CA SER A 393 -25.56 12.57 -13.34
C SER A 393 -26.69 13.19 -12.53
N TRP A 394 -27.06 14.40 -12.91
CA TRP A 394 -28.21 15.14 -12.40
C TRP A 394 -29.11 15.56 -13.55
N THR A 395 -30.41 15.60 -13.30
CA THR A 395 -31.40 16.13 -14.24
C THR A 395 -31.90 17.49 -13.75
N LEU A 396 -31.70 18.50 -14.58
CA LEU A 396 -32.13 19.88 -14.38
C LEU A 396 -33.38 20.17 -15.21
N THR A 397 -34.23 21.06 -14.74
CA THR A 397 -35.31 21.66 -15.54
C THR A 397 -34.96 23.11 -15.86
N GLY A 398 -34.98 23.46 -17.14
CA GLY A 398 -34.50 24.76 -17.65
C GLY A 398 -35.39 25.95 -17.34
#